data_AF-A0A377X9Y8-F1
#
_entry.id   AF-A0A377X9Y8-F1
#
_cell.length_a   1.000
_cell.length_b   1.000
_cell.length_c   1.000
_cell.angle_alpha   90.00
_cell.angle_beta   90.00
_cell.angle_gamma   90.00
#
_symmetry.space_group_name_H-M   'P 1'
#
loop_
_entity.id
_entity.type
_entity.pdbx_description
1 polymer ?
#
loop_
_entity_poly.entity_id
_entity_poly.type
_entity_poly.pdbx_seq_one_letter_code
_entity_poly.pdbx_strand_id
1 'polypeptide(L)'
;MQFEDARGDTGRQADQVQSFIASGVDAIIVDPGGLRQHPQLTKMAQQAKMPLVYVNRTPGDKTLPPGVVFVGSDERESGTLQMEALAKLANYKGNVAIMIGNLTDAGALQRTKDVEQVVAKYPAMKVVQKQPANYSRSEGMDLMQNWTGNGEAIDIVAANNDEMAIGAAMALEKSQKKLLIGGIDATPDGLKALASR
;
A
#
# COMPACT_ATOMS: atom_id res chain seq x y z
N MET A 1 -0.89 18.29 21.66
CA MET A 1 -0.80 17.65 20.33
C MET A 1 -2.06 18.02 19.57
N GLN A 2 -1.92 18.60 18.38
CA GLN A 2 -3.05 19.00 17.54
C GLN A 2 -3.20 17.95 16.43
N PHE A 3 -4.44 17.61 16.06
CA PHE A 3 -4.73 16.58 15.05
C PHE A 3 -5.71 17.14 14.03
N GLU A 4 -5.45 16.82 12.78
CA GLU A 4 -6.21 17.28 11.64
C GLU A 4 -6.33 16.14 10.64
N ASP A 5 -7.49 16.03 10.00
CA ASP A 5 -7.76 15.04 8.96
C ASP A 5 -8.01 15.75 7.64
N ALA A 6 -7.19 15.43 6.63
CA ALA A 6 -7.28 15.98 5.29
C ALA A 6 -8.38 15.32 4.46
N ARG A 7 -8.93 14.16 4.87
CA ARG A 7 -9.93 13.38 4.13
C ARG A 7 -9.52 13.05 2.70
N GLY A 8 -8.23 12.84 2.50
CA GLY A 8 -7.63 12.62 1.18
C GLY A 8 -7.54 13.88 0.30
N ASP A 9 -7.96 15.05 0.81
CA ASP A 9 -7.87 16.31 0.07
C ASP A 9 -6.51 16.97 0.22
N THR A 10 -5.92 17.22 -0.94
CA THR A 10 -4.56 17.74 -1.10
C THR A 10 -4.42 19.20 -0.71
N GLY A 11 -5.44 20.02 -0.97
CA GLY A 11 -5.40 21.43 -0.63
C GLY A 11 -5.57 21.61 0.88
N ARG A 12 -6.52 20.86 1.45
CA ARG A 12 -6.80 20.83 2.87
C ARG A 12 -5.58 20.43 3.70
N GLN A 13 -4.83 19.40 3.28
CA GLN A 13 -3.61 19.01 3.99
C GLN A 13 -2.57 20.15 4.01
N ALA A 14 -2.42 20.88 2.89
CA ALA A 14 -1.52 22.03 2.83
C ALA A 14 -2.02 23.17 3.76
N ASP A 15 -3.31 23.46 3.77
CA ASP A 15 -3.90 24.48 4.64
C ASP A 15 -3.74 24.13 6.14
N GLN A 16 -3.88 22.85 6.49
CA GLN A 16 -3.65 22.33 7.83
C GLN A 16 -2.19 22.49 8.26
N VAL A 17 -1.23 22.17 7.38
CA VAL A 17 0.21 22.40 7.62
C VAL A 17 0.51 23.88 7.79
N GLN A 18 -0.09 24.75 6.96
CA GLN A 18 0.06 26.21 7.11
C GLN A 18 -0.48 26.71 8.45
N SER A 19 -1.60 26.15 8.90
CA SER A 19 -2.24 26.50 10.18
C SER A 19 -1.39 26.05 11.37
N PHE A 20 -0.78 24.87 11.31
CA PHE A 20 0.17 24.42 12.33
C PHE A 20 1.41 25.30 12.40
N ILE A 21 1.98 25.69 11.25
CA ILE A 21 3.09 26.65 11.19
C ILE A 21 2.69 27.98 11.85
N ALA A 22 1.52 28.54 11.49
CA ALA A 22 1.03 29.80 12.05
C ALA A 22 0.76 29.72 13.55
N SER A 23 0.37 28.55 14.05
CA SER A 23 0.12 28.29 15.47
C SER A 23 1.39 28.07 16.28
N GLY A 24 2.57 28.06 15.65
CA GLY A 24 3.85 27.93 16.34
C GLY A 24 4.06 26.58 17.02
N VAL A 25 3.57 25.49 16.41
CA VAL A 25 3.89 24.13 16.90
C VAL A 25 5.40 23.87 16.87
N ASP A 26 5.89 22.91 17.65
CA ASP A 26 7.33 22.60 17.68
C ASP A 26 7.80 21.70 16.52
N ALA A 27 6.89 20.92 15.93
CA ALA A 27 7.14 20.03 14.81
C ALA A 27 5.82 19.63 14.14
N ILE A 28 5.91 19.16 12.89
CA ILE A 28 4.77 18.66 12.10
C ILE A 28 5.04 17.21 11.73
N ILE A 29 4.08 16.33 12.01
CA ILE A 29 4.08 14.93 11.55
C ILE A 29 2.95 14.77 10.53
N VAL A 30 3.24 14.23 9.36
CA VAL A 30 2.27 14.11 8.26
C VAL A 30 2.29 12.71 7.65
N ASP A 31 1.12 12.09 7.54
CA ASP A 31 0.87 11.00 6.59
C ASP A 31 0.34 11.62 5.30
N PRO A 32 1.16 11.74 4.24
CA PRO A 32 0.82 12.55 3.09
C PRO A 32 -0.24 11.91 2.18
N GLY A 33 -1.07 12.77 1.59
CA GLY A 33 -2.16 12.33 0.69
C GLY A 33 -1.68 11.76 -0.66
N GLY A 34 -0.41 11.94 -1.04
CA GLY A 34 0.18 11.37 -2.25
C GLY A 34 1.37 12.16 -2.80
N LEU A 35 2.10 11.56 -3.75
CA LEU A 35 3.42 12.00 -4.20
C LEU A 35 3.53 13.48 -4.63
N ARG A 36 2.48 14.03 -5.23
CA ARG A 36 2.52 15.40 -5.78
C ARG A 36 2.55 16.49 -4.71
N GLN A 37 2.14 16.20 -3.47
CA GLN A 37 2.09 17.20 -2.40
C GLN A 37 3.42 17.36 -1.67
N HIS A 38 4.27 16.34 -1.65
CA HIS A 38 5.45 16.32 -0.79
C HIS A 38 6.37 17.53 -0.99
N PRO A 39 6.68 17.97 -2.23
CA PRO A 39 7.54 19.13 -2.44
C PRO A 39 6.98 20.42 -1.83
N GLN A 40 5.65 20.60 -1.87
CA GLN A 40 5.00 21.77 -1.29
C GLN A 40 5.08 21.76 0.24
N LEU A 41 4.74 20.63 0.88
CA LEU A 41 4.77 20.50 2.33
C LEU A 41 6.20 20.68 2.89
N THR A 42 7.18 20.06 2.23
CA THR A 42 8.61 20.23 2.54
C THR A 42 9.03 21.68 2.41
N LYS A 43 8.66 22.36 1.33
CA LYS A 43 8.98 23.77 1.11
C LYS A 43 8.41 24.67 2.21
N MET A 44 7.15 24.48 2.59
CA MET A 44 6.50 25.26 3.65
C MET A 44 7.22 25.08 4.99
N ALA A 45 7.52 23.84 5.37
CA ALA A 45 8.22 23.54 6.62
C ALA A 45 9.63 24.13 6.64
N GLN A 46 10.40 23.99 5.55
CA GLN A 46 11.76 24.56 5.43
C GLN A 46 11.75 26.09 5.56
N GLN A 47 10.83 26.77 4.88
CA GLN A 47 10.71 28.23 4.94
C GLN A 47 10.36 28.73 6.35
N ALA A 48 9.54 27.97 7.07
CA ALA A 48 9.18 28.25 8.45
C ALA A 48 10.23 27.79 9.49
N LYS A 49 11.30 27.10 9.05
CA LYS A 49 12.27 26.41 9.92
C LYS A 49 11.60 25.42 10.89
N MET A 50 10.53 24.78 10.43
CA MET A 50 9.74 23.83 11.19
C MET A 50 10.23 22.40 10.91
N PRO A 51 10.52 21.58 11.94
CA PRO A 51 10.78 20.15 11.74
C PRO A 51 9.57 19.45 11.11
N LEU A 52 9.82 18.63 10.09
CA LEU A 52 8.80 17.86 9.38
C LEU A 52 9.14 16.36 9.40
N VAL A 53 8.18 15.55 9.83
CA VAL A 53 8.27 14.09 9.84
C VAL A 53 7.20 13.55 8.90
N TYR A 54 7.61 12.97 7.78
CA TYR A 54 6.72 12.10 7.01
C TYR A 54 6.59 10.77 7.75
N VAL A 55 5.37 10.28 7.91
CA VAL A 55 5.09 8.97 8.51
C VAL A 55 4.33 8.10 7.53
N ASN A 56 4.56 6.78 7.58
CA ASN A 56 3.85 5.75 6.81
C ASN A 56 4.10 5.82 5.29
N ARG A 57 3.72 6.92 4.63
CA ARG A 57 3.92 7.11 3.19
C ARG A 57 5.18 7.92 2.91
N THR A 58 6.07 7.32 2.12
CA THR A 58 7.34 7.93 1.76
C THR A 58 7.15 9.16 0.87
N PRO A 59 7.92 10.23 1.07
CA PRO A 59 7.93 11.36 0.16
C PRO A 59 8.40 11.00 -1.26
N GLY A 60 9.08 9.86 -1.44
CA GLY A 60 9.58 9.37 -2.72
C GLY A 60 10.91 9.98 -3.17
N ASP A 61 11.35 11.05 -2.50
CA ASP A 61 12.66 11.67 -2.70
C ASP A 61 13.80 10.74 -2.26
N LYS A 62 14.88 10.68 -3.06
CA LYS A 62 16.09 9.91 -2.72
C LYS A 62 16.83 10.47 -1.50
N THR A 63 16.67 11.77 -1.26
CA THR A 63 17.34 12.51 -0.18
C THR A 63 16.38 13.57 0.36
N LEU A 64 16.33 13.71 1.67
CA LEU A 64 15.51 14.72 2.34
C LEU A 64 16.39 15.89 2.83
N PRO A 65 15.88 17.14 2.80
CA PRO A 65 16.62 18.28 3.30
C PRO A 65 16.74 18.24 4.84
N PRO A 66 17.69 18.98 5.44
CA PRO A 66 17.87 19.04 6.89
C PRO A 66 16.58 19.43 7.61
N GLY A 67 16.23 18.72 8.69
CA GLY A 67 14.99 18.96 9.44
C GLY A 67 13.75 18.30 8.82
N VAL A 68 13.92 17.52 7.75
CA VAL A 68 12.88 16.66 7.19
C VAL A 68 13.32 15.21 7.27
N VAL A 69 12.48 14.36 7.86
CA VAL A 69 12.76 12.92 8.00
C VAL A 69 11.54 12.10 7.59
N PHE A 70 11.78 10.83 7.25
CA PHE A 70 10.74 9.85 6.98
C PHE A 70 10.84 8.72 8.00
N VAL A 71 9.69 8.35 8.57
CA VAL A 71 9.54 7.21 9.48
C VAL A 71 8.47 6.29 8.91
N GLY A 72 8.89 5.14 8.39
CA GLY A 72 7.99 4.14 7.83
C GLY A 72 8.73 2.87 7.46
N SER A 73 7.99 1.92 6.90
CA SER A 73 8.53 0.63 6.46
C SER A 73 9.38 0.78 5.19
N ASP A 74 10.34 -0.13 5.00
CA ASP A 74 10.99 -0.30 3.69
C ASP A 74 10.10 -1.15 2.79
N GLU A 75 9.44 -0.50 1.83
CA GLU A 75 8.46 -1.17 0.98
C GLU A 75 9.06 -2.23 0.06
N ARG A 76 10.38 -2.15 -0.19
CA ARG A 76 11.14 -3.18 -0.90
C ARG A 76 11.12 -4.50 -0.17
N GLU A 77 11.16 -4.46 1.16
CA GLU A 77 11.07 -5.65 1.99
C GLU A 77 9.63 -6.18 2.02
N SER A 78 8.64 -5.30 2.20
CA SER A 78 7.22 -5.67 2.31
C SER A 78 6.72 -6.52 1.13
N GLY A 79 6.87 -6.01 -0.10
CA GLY A 79 6.41 -6.72 -1.30
C GLY A 79 7.21 -7.99 -1.58
N THR A 80 8.52 -7.96 -1.33
CA THR A 80 9.39 -9.12 -1.51
C THR A 80 9.03 -10.25 -0.54
N LEU A 81 8.93 -9.96 0.76
CA LEU A 81 8.64 -10.96 1.79
C LEU A 81 7.27 -11.60 1.57
N GLN A 82 6.26 -10.80 1.24
CA GLN A 82 4.93 -11.30 0.90
C GLN A 82 4.98 -12.28 -0.28
N MET A 83 5.58 -11.85 -1.41
CA MET A 83 5.53 -12.65 -2.62
C MET A 83 6.43 -13.89 -2.53
N GLU A 84 7.57 -13.82 -1.83
CA GLU A 84 8.42 -15.00 -1.59
C GLU A 84 7.69 -16.04 -0.72
N ALA A 85 6.94 -15.60 0.30
CA ALA A 85 6.12 -16.50 1.11
C ALA A 85 5.01 -17.17 0.27
N LEU A 86 4.31 -16.38 -0.56
CA LEU A 86 3.30 -16.90 -1.48
C LEU A 86 3.88 -17.88 -2.52
N ALA A 87 5.02 -17.53 -3.11
CA ALA A 87 5.71 -18.38 -4.08
C ALA A 87 6.10 -19.72 -3.44
N LYS A 88 6.66 -19.70 -2.22
CA LYS A 88 7.00 -20.92 -1.48
C LYS A 88 5.77 -21.80 -1.22
N LEU A 89 4.65 -21.21 -0.77
CA LEU A 89 3.39 -21.93 -0.55
C LEU A 89 2.82 -22.53 -1.84
N ALA A 90 3.05 -21.86 -2.96
CA ALA A 90 2.63 -22.32 -4.29
C ALA A 90 3.61 -23.32 -4.93
N ASN A 91 4.65 -23.75 -4.21
CA ASN A 91 5.76 -24.54 -4.76
C ASN A 91 6.40 -23.91 -6.01
N TYR A 92 6.49 -22.57 -6.01
CA TYR A 92 7.11 -21.72 -7.03
C TYR A 92 6.47 -21.83 -8.42
N LYS A 93 5.14 -22.02 -8.45
CA LYS A 93 4.35 -22.18 -9.67
C LYS A 93 3.03 -21.42 -9.57
N GLY A 94 2.48 -21.02 -10.72
CA GLY A 94 1.11 -20.55 -10.83
C GLY A 94 0.94 -19.11 -11.30
N ASN A 95 -0.31 -18.76 -11.54
CA ASN A 95 -0.73 -17.48 -12.08
C ASN A 95 -1.01 -16.51 -10.94
N VAL A 96 -0.31 -15.38 -10.96
CA VAL A 96 -0.37 -14.34 -9.94
C VAL A 96 -1.24 -13.19 -10.42
N ALA A 97 -2.19 -12.79 -9.60
CA ALA A 97 -2.93 -11.54 -9.74
C ALA A 97 -2.47 -10.54 -8.68
N ILE A 98 -2.26 -9.28 -9.07
CA ILE A 98 -1.78 -8.23 -8.17
C ILE A 98 -2.89 -7.20 -7.95
N MET A 99 -3.24 -6.98 -6.69
CA MET A 99 -4.10 -5.88 -6.24
C MET A 99 -3.23 -4.70 -5.82
N ILE A 100 -3.24 -3.63 -6.62
CA ILE A 100 -2.43 -2.44 -6.37
C ILE A 100 -3.14 -1.53 -5.37
N GLY A 101 -2.37 -0.92 -4.47
CA GLY A 101 -2.84 0.16 -3.61
C GLY A 101 -3.19 1.44 -4.38
N ASN A 102 -3.26 2.56 -3.68
CA ASN A 102 -3.49 3.86 -4.31
C ASN A 102 -2.34 4.20 -5.30
N LEU A 103 -2.66 4.49 -6.55
CA LEU A 103 -1.66 4.75 -7.61
C LEU A 103 -0.86 6.04 -7.42
N THR A 104 -1.28 6.92 -6.51
CA THR A 104 -0.56 8.15 -6.16
C THR A 104 0.45 7.95 -5.03
N ASP A 105 0.51 6.75 -4.46
CA ASP A 105 1.41 6.37 -3.38
C ASP A 105 2.63 5.61 -3.92
N ALA A 106 3.84 6.11 -3.61
CA ALA A 106 5.08 5.44 -3.99
C ALA A 106 5.21 4.05 -3.37
N GLY A 107 4.67 3.84 -2.16
CA GLY A 107 4.71 2.55 -1.48
C GLY A 107 3.94 1.47 -2.24
N ALA A 108 2.73 1.76 -2.73
CA ALA A 108 1.95 0.83 -3.57
C ALA A 108 2.72 0.43 -4.84
N LEU A 109 3.29 1.42 -5.52
CA LEU A 109 4.03 1.19 -6.76
C LEU A 109 5.29 0.35 -6.51
N GLN A 110 5.97 0.62 -5.40
CA GLN A 110 7.16 -0.13 -4.99
C GLN A 110 6.79 -1.58 -4.64
N ARG A 111 5.84 -1.82 -3.72
CA ARG A 111 5.34 -3.16 -3.37
C ARG A 111 4.96 -3.99 -4.60
N THR A 112 4.26 -3.38 -5.56
CA THR A 112 3.89 -4.02 -6.82
C THR A 112 5.11 -4.42 -7.66
N LYS A 113 6.09 -3.53 -7.80
CA LYS A 113 7.33 -3.82 -8.51
C LYS A 113 8.09 -4.97 -7.84
N ASP A 114 8.12 -5.01 -6.51
CA ASP A 114 8.80 -6.07 -5.76
C ASP A 114 8.13 -7.43 -5.97
N VAL A 115 6.79 -7.46 -5.96
CA VAL A 115 5.99 -8.65 -6.32
C VAL A 115 6.36 -9.14 -7.73
N GLU A 116 6.36 -8.25 -8.72
CA GLU A 116 6.73 -8.59 -10.11
C GLU A 116 8.16 -9.14 -10.22
N GLN A 117 9.10 -8.55 -9.46
CA GLN A 117 10.48 -9.01 -9.42
C GLN A 117 10.63 -10.40 -8.81
N VAL A 118 9.89 -10.71 -7.73
CA VAL A 118 9.89 -12.06 -7.15
C VAL A 118 9.30 -13.06 -8.13
N VAL A 119 8.17 -12.74 -8.77
CA VAL A 119 7.55 -13.63 -9.77
C VAL A 119 8.50 -13.92 -10.92
N ALA A 120 9.23 -12.91 -11.41
CA ALA A 120 10.19 -13.07 -12.50
C ALA A 120 11.38 -14.00 -12.18
N LYS A 121 11.67 -14.28 -10.90
CA LYS A 121 12.70 -15.26 -10.51
C LYS A 121 12.31 -16.70 -10.81
N TYR A 122 11.00 -16.99 -10.95
CA TYR A 122 10.47 -18.34 -11.02
C TYR A 122 9.78 -18.57 -12.38
N PRO A 123 10.40 -19.32 -13.33
CA PRO A 123 9.90 -19.48 -14.70
C PRO A 123 8.49 -20.08 -14.83
N ALA A 124 8.03 -20.81 -13.80
CA ALA A 124 6.70 -21.41 -13.77
C ALA A 124 5.63 -20.52 -13.10
N MET A 125 5.99 -19.29 -12.77
CA MET A 125 5.07 -18.27 -12.27
C MET A 125 4.90 -17.17 -13.32
N LYS A 126 3.71 -16.58 -13.38
CA LYS A 126 3.44 -15.44 -14.27
C LYS A 126 2.41 -14.51 -13.66
N VAL A 127 2.61 -13.21 -13.85
CA VAL A 127 1.58 -12.21 -13.55
C VAL A 127 0.55 -12.24 -14.68
N VAL A 128 -0.71 -12.52 -14.36
CA VAL A 128 -1.82 -12.60 -15.32
C VAL A 128 -2.78 -11.42 -15.21
N GLN A 129 -2.86 -10.81 -14.03
CA GLN A 129 -3.72 -9.67 -13.76
C GLN A 129 -3.01 -8.68 -12.83
N LYS A 130 -3.25 -7.39 -13.04
CA LYS A 130 -2.73 -6.31 -12.19
C LYS A 130 -3.64 -5.10 -12.31
N GLN A 131 -4.39 -4.80 -11.25
CA GLN A 131 -5.34 -3.67 -11.24
C GLN A 131 -5.37 -2.99 -9.87
N PRO A 132 -5.68 -1.68 -9.80
CA PRO A 132 -5.83 -0.98 -8.53
C PRO A 132 -7.10 -1.41 -7.79
N ALA A 133 -6.99 -1.52 -6.47
CA ALA A 133 -8.10 -1.64 -5.53
C ALA A 133 -7.94 -0.65 -4.35
N ASN A 134 -7.05 0.34 -4.48
CA ASN A 134 -6.99 1.55 -3.65
C ASN A 134 -6.92 1.33 -2.12
N TYR A 135 -6.31 0.24 -1.67
CA TYR A 135 -6.28 -0.17 -0.26
C TYR A 135 -7.67 -0.44 0.34
N SER A 136 -8.69 -0.58 -0.51
CA SER A 136 -10.09 -0.72 -0.14
C SER A 136 -10.52 -2.18 -0.13
N ARG A 137 -11.14 -2.60 0.97
CA ARG A 137 -11.73 -3.92 1.12
C ARG A 137 -12.82 -4.19 0.09
N SER A 138 -13.69 -3.20 -0.17
CA SER A 138 -14.78 -3.38 -1.14
C SER A 138 -14.25 -3.51 -2.56
N GLU A 139 -13.28 -2.67 -2.94
CA GLU A 139 -12.70 -2.74 -4.29
C GLU A 139 -11.89 -4.03 -4.49
N GLY A 140 -11.18 -4.52 -3.46
CA GLY A 140 -10.51 -5.82 -3.51
C GLY A 140 -11.50 -6.97 -3.71
N MET A 141 -12.66 -6.90 -3.06
CA MET A 141 -13.75 -7.86 -3.25
C MET A 141 -14.31 -7.81 -4.67
N ASP A 142 -14.66 -6.61 -5.16
CA ASP A 142 -15.22 -6.41 -6.51
C ASP A 142 -14.26 -6.90 -7.59
N LEU A 143 -12.96 -6.60 -7.43
CA LEU A 143 -11.94 -7.02 -8.38
C LEU A 143 -11.79 -8.54 -8.42
N MET A 144 -11.80 -9.21 -7.26
CA MET A 144 -11.74 -10.67 -7.22
C MET A 144 -12.98 -11.33 -7.82
N GLN A 145 -14.17 -10.76 -7.58
CA GLN A 145 -15.42 -11.22 -8.20
C GLN A 145 -15.35 -11.07 -9.73
N ASN A 146 -14.86 -9.93 -10.22
CA ASN A 146 -14.69 -9.69 -11.65
C ASN A 146 -13.72 -10.70 -12.29
N TRP A 147 -12.53 -10.88 -11.70
CA TRP A 147 -11.55 -11.84 -12.20
C TRP A 147 -12.08 -13.28 -12.22
N THR A 148 -12.72 -13.71 -11.13
CA THR A 148 -13.29 -15.07 -11.09
C THR A 148 -14.47 -15.26 -12.04
N GLY A 149 -15.34 -14.24 -12.19
CA GLY A 149 -16.47 -14.26 -13.10
C GLY A 149 -16.06 -14.31 -14.58
N ASN A 150 -14.96 -13.65 -14.93
CA ASN A 150 -14.39 -13.69 -16.29
C ASN A 150 -13.62 -14.98 -16.60
N GLY A 151 -13.54 -15.91 -15.64
CA GLY A 151 -12.84 -17.17 -15.83
C GLY A 151 -11.31 -17.05 -15.82
N GLU A 152 -10.78 -15.96 -15.24
CA GLU A 152 -9.33 -15.79 -15.10
C GLU A 152 -8.73 -16.98 -14.34
N ALA A 153 -7.69 -17.58 -14.92
CA ALA A 153 -6.92 -18.63 -14.28
C ALA A 153 -5.93 -17.98 -13.32
N ILE A 154 -6.35 -17.80 -12.07
CA ILE A 154 -5.54 -17.26 -10.98
C ILE A 154 -5.28 -18.39 -9.99
N ASP A 155 -4.07 -18.48 -9.46
CA ASP A 155 -3.68 -19.40 -8.38
C ASP A 155 -3.31 -18.63 -7.11
N ILE A 156 -2.78 -17.41 -7.27
CA ILE A 156 -2.20 -16.59 -6.22
C ILE A 156 -2.68 -15.14 -6.36
N VAL A 157 -3.10 -14.51 -5.26
CA VAL A 157 -3.39 -13.08 -5.18
C VAL A 157 -2.38 -12.42 -4.24
N ALA A 158 -1.63 -11.45 -4.77
CA ALA A 158 -0.74 -10.60 -4.00
C ALA A 158 -1.34 -9.19 -3.88
N ALA A 159 -1.88 -8.85 -2.72
CA ALA A 159 -2.48 -7.55 -2.48
C ALA A 159 -1.50 -6.64 -1.73
N ASN A 160 -1.37 -5.38 -2.19
CA ASN A 160 -0.47 -4.42 -1.55
C ASN A 160 -0.85 -4.07 -0.10
N ASN A 161 -2.01 -4.47 0.41
CA ASN A 161 -2.34 -4.46 1.84
C ASN A 161 -3.35 -5.57 2.22
N ASP A 162 -3.59 -5.70 3.52
CA ASP A 162 -4.49 -6.68 4.10
C ASP A 162 -5.97 -6.39 3.84
N GLU A 163 -6.43 -5.14 3.82
CA GLU A 163 -7.81 -4.80 3.49
C GLU A 163 -8.25 -5.33 2.12
N MET A 164 -7.44 -5.12 1.08
CA MET A 164 -7.71 -5.67 -0.26
C MET A 164 -7.66 -7.20 -0.26
N ALA A 165 -6.70 -7.80 0.47
CA ALA A 165 -6.63 -9.26 0.62
C ALA A 165 -7.84 -9.85 1.35
N ILE A 166 -8.37 -9.18 2.37
CA ILE A 166 -9.59 -9.55 3.07
C ILE A 166 -10.77 -9.48 2.10
N GLY A 167 -10.88 -8.40 1.30
CA GLY A 167 -11.89 -8.28 0.25
C GLY A 167 -11.84 -9.45 -0.74
N ALA A 168 -10.64 -9.77 -1.25
CA ALA A 168 -10.42 -10.89 -2.14
C ALA A 168 -10.83 -12.23 -1.50
N ALA A 169 -10.47 -12.43 -0.23
CA ALA A 169 -10.83 -13.59 0.55
C ALA A 169 -12.35 -13.73 0.71
N MET A 170 -13.05 -12.63 1.02
CA MET A 170 -14.51 -12.58 1.16
C MET A 170 -15.22 -12.94 -0.15
N ALA A 171 -14.73 -12.45 -1.29
CA ALA A 171 -15.28 -12.78 -2.61
C ALA A 171 -15.26 -14.28 -2.92
N LEU A 172 -14.39 -15.04 -2.25
CA LEU A 172 -14.17 -16.47 -2.46
C LEU A 172 -14.82 -17.34 -1.38
N GLU A 173 -15.50 -16.79 -0.37
CA GLU A 173 -16.06 -17.57 0.75
C GLU A 173 -17.01 -18.70 0.31
N LYS A 174 -17.80 -18.46 -0.74
CA LYS A 174 -18.73 -19.45 -1.31
C LYS A 174 -18.12 -20.23 -2.49
N SER A 175 -16.89 -19.91 -2.87
CA SER A 175 -16.19 -20.55 -3.99
C SER A 175 -15.53 -21.84 -3.52
N GLN A 176 -15.56 -22.87 -4.37
CA GLN A 176 -14.74 -24.07 -4.17
C GLN A 176 -13.29 -23.87 -4.61
N LYS A 177 -12.96 -22.74 -5.26
CA LYS A 177 -11.60 -22.43 -5.69
C LYS A 177 -10.73 -22.14 -4.47
N LYS A 178 -9.67 -22.93 -4.29
CA LYS A 178 -8.63 -22.67 -3.28
C LYS A 178 -7.51 -21.87 -3.92
N LEU A 179 -7.39 -20.61 -3.54
CA LEU A 179 -6.35 -19.68 -3.99
C LEU A 179 -5.50 -19.26 -2.79
N LEU A 180 -4.22 -19.01 -3.04
CA LEU A 180 -3.34 -18.39 -2.05
C LEU A 180 -3.55 -16.88 -2.10
N ILE A 181 -3.77 -16.23 -0.97
CA ILE A 181 -4.00 -14.78 -0.88
C ILE A 181 -3.05 -14.23 0.16
N GLY A 182 -2.28 -13.21 -0.21
CA GLY A 182 -1.40 -12.48 0.69
C GLY A 182 -1.78 -11.01 0.76
N GLY A 183 -1.62 -10.44 1.95
CA GLY A 183 -1.69 -9.00 2.25
C GLY A 183 -0.40 -8.52 2.92
N ILE A 184 -0.33 -7.23 3.21
CA ILE A 184 0.73 -6.52 3.95
C ILE A 184 0.02 -5.72 5.06
N ASP A 185 0.73 -5.27 6.10
CA ASP A 185 0.31 -4.38 7.21
C ASP A 185 0.05 -5.11 8.54
N ALA A 186 -0.44 -6.36 8.51
CA ALA A 186 -0.72 -7.15 9.72
C ALA A 186 -1.60 -6.40 10.75
N THR A 187 -2.60 -5.67 10.26
CA THR A 187 -3.57 -5.01 11.15
C THR A 187 -4.35 -6.05 11.97
N PRO A 188 -5.03 -5.65 13.06
CA PRO A 188 -5.87 -6.57 13.83
C PRO A 188 -6.89 -7.34 12.96
N ASP A 189 -7.45 -6.69 11.94
CA ASP A 189 -8.39 -7.31 11.00
C ASP A 189 -7.68 -8.32 10.09
N GLY A 190 -6.48 -7.98 9.58
CA GLY A 190 -5.64 -8.91 8.81
C GLY A 190 -5.26 -10.16 9.61
N LEU A 191 -4.84 -9.99 10.87
CA LEU A 191 -4.50 -11.10 11.77
C LEU A 191 -5.73 -11.97 12.08
N LYS A 192 -6.89 -11.36 12.31
CA LYS A 192 -8.15 -12.07 12.52
C LYS A 192 -8.56 -12.87 11.28
N ALA A 193 -8.38 -12.32 10.10
CA ALA A 193 -8.68 -13.00 8.84
C ALA A 193 -7.80 -14.23 8.63
N LEU A 194 -6.52 -14.16 9.00
CA LEU A 194 -5.61 -15.33 8.98
C LEU A 194 -6.04 -16.43 9.96
N ALA A 195 -6.48 -16.06 11.16
CA ALA A 195 -6.91 -17.02 12.19
C ALA A 195 -8.24 -17.71 11.88
N SER A 196 -9.02 -17.18 10.94
CA SER A 196 -10.36 -17.66 10.60
C SER A 196 -10.39 -18.63 9.42
N ARG A 197 -9.22 -19.05 8.90
CA ARG A 197 -9.08 -19.93 7.73
C ARG A 197 -8.33 -21.22 8.04
#